data_AF-A0A9K3NE94-F1
#
_entry.id   AF-A0A9K3NE94-F1
#
_cell.length_a   1.000
_cell.length_b   1.000
_cell.length_c   1.000
_cell.angle_alpha   90.00
_cell.angle_beta   90.00
_cell.angle_gamma   90.00
#
_symmetry.space_group_name_H-M   'P 1'
#
loop_
_entity.id
_entity.type
_entity.pdbx_description
1 polymer ?
#
loop_
_entity_poly.entity_id
_entity_poly.type
_entity_poly.pdbx_seq_one_letter_code
_entity_poly.pdbx_strand_id
1 'polypeptide(L)' 'MLQPKIVGFELFKEYYEGDNDFGELFSKCINHVVDDFHLHKGFLFKSNRLCVPCHSIREVIIREVHEGGLAGHFGI' A
#
# COMPACT_ATOMS: atom_id res chain seq x y z
N MET A 1 -21.25 11.46 1.55
CA MET A 1 -19.79 11.44 1.76
C MET A 1 -19.24 10.29 0.93
N LEU A 2 -18.82 10.56 -0.31
CA LEU A 2 -18.13 9.56 -1.13
C LEU A 2 -16.70 9.54 -0.65
N GLN A 3 -16.33 8.52 0.13
CA GLN A 3 -14.91 8.22 0.29
C GLN A 3 -14.37 7.99 -1.12
N PRO A 4 -13.32 8.70 -1.58
CA PRO A 4 -12.69 8.37 -2.83
C PRO A 4 -12.18 6.95 -2.67
N LYS A 5 -12.91 6.00 -3.23
CA LYS A 5 -12.44 4.64 -3.40
C LYS A 5 -11.35 4.78 -4.43
N ILE A 6 -10.10 4.95 -3.98
CA ILE A 6 -8.94 4.92 -4.85
C ILE A 6 -9.01 3.54 -5.51
N VAL A 7 -9.56 3.49 -6.73
CA VAL A 7 -9.82 2.22 -7.44
C VAL A 7 -8.50 1.47 -7.62
N GLY A 8 -7.39 2.20 -7.71
CA GLY A 8 -6.04 1.65 -7.78
C GLY A 8 -5.48 1.08 -6.48
N PHE A 9 -6.08 1.36 -5.31
CA PHE A 9 -5.52 0.86 -4.05
C PHE A 9 -5.68 -0.65 -3.91
N GLU A 10 -6.80 -1.20 -4.34
CA GLU A 10 -7.00 -2.65 -4.33
C GLU A 10 -6.03 -3.38 -5.27
N LEU A 11 -5.56 -2.69 -6.33
CA LEU A 11 -4.55 -3.20 -7.27
C LEU A 11 -3.19 -3.48 -6.61
N PHE A 12 -2.90 -2.84 -5.47
CA PHE A 12 -1.66 -3.11 -4.72
C PHE A 12 -1.52 -4.56 -4.31
N LYS A 13 -2.65 -5.18 -3.95
CA LYS A 13 -2.69 -6.57 -3.49
C LYS A 13 -2.18 -7.51 -4.57
N GLU A 14 -2.53 -7.21 -5.82
CA GLU A 14 -2.14 -7.99 -7.00
C GLU A 14 -0.67 -7.75 -7.40
N TYR A 15 -0.11 -6.60 -7.02
CA TYR A 15 1.26 -6.25 -7.40
C TYR A 15 2.33 -6.70 -6.41
N TYR A 16 1.98 -7.00 -5.15
CA TYR A 16 3.00 -7.39 -4.18
C TYR A 16 3.79 -8.63 -4.61
N GLU A 17 3.13 -9.70 -5.08
CA GLU A 17 3.82 -10.96 -5.41
C GLU A 17 4.92 -10.81 -6.47
N GLY A 18 4.73 -9.91 -7.43
CA GLY A 18 5.69 -9.62 -8.50
C GLY A 18 6.64 -8.46 -8.18
N ASP A 19 6.51 -7.84 -7.01
CA ASP A 19 7.29 -6.68 -6.63
C ASP A 19 8.72 -7.06 -6.24
N ASN A 20 9.72 -6.35 -6.78
CA ASN A 20 11.12 -6.67 -6.53
C ASN A 20 11.56 -6.36 -5.09
N ASP A 21 10.92 -5.40 -4.41
CA ASP A 21 11.24 -5.02 -3.04
C ASP A 21 10.40 -5.78 -2.02
N PHE A 22 9.13 -6.08 -2.35
CA PHE A 22 8.14 -6.59 -1.41
C PHE A 22 7.63 -8.00 -1.69
N GLY A 23 7.88 -8.63 -2.85
CA GLY A 23 7.25 -9.92 -3.18
C GLY A 23 7.63 -11.07 -2.28
N GLU A 24 8.91 -11.17 -1.92
CA GLU A 24 9.36 -12.18 -0.95
C GLU A 24 8.80 -11.91 0.45
N LEU A 25 8.83 -10.64 0.89
CA LEU A 25 8.29 -10.22 2.19
C LEU A 25 6.78 -10.48 2.27
N PHE A 26 6.03 -10.13 1.23
CA PHE A 26 4.60 -10.36 1.12
C PHE A 26 4.28 -11.84 1.23
N SER A 27 4.98 -12.68 0.47
CA SER A 27 4.80 -14.14 0.47
C SER A 27 5.03 -14.75 1.86
N LYS A 28 6.05 -14.27 2.59
CA LYS A 28 6.30 -14.70 3.98
C LYS A 28 5.20 -14.18 4.92
N CYS A 29 4.77 -12.94 4.73
CA CYS A 29 3.75 -12.28 5.55
C CYS A 29 2.33 -12.85 5.41
N ILE A 30 2.05 -13.67 4.37
CA ILE A 30 0.79 -14.41 4.22
C ILE A 30 0.52 -15.31 5.43
N ASN A 31 1.57 -15.91 5.99
CA ASN A 31 1.43 -16.94 7.01
C ASN A 31 1.79 -16.45 8.43
N HIS A 32 2.65 -15.44 8.57
CA HIS A 32 3.07 -14.92 9.87
C HIS A 32 3.71 -13.52 9.73
N VAL A 33 3.82 -12.78 10.83
CA VAL A 33 4.55 -11.50 10.87
C VAL A 33 6.05 -11.76 10.67
N VAL A 34 6.70 -10.94 9.84
CA VAL A 34 8.15 -11.00 9.56
C VAL A 34 8.78 -9.69 10.00
N ASP A 35 9.62 -9.73 11.03
CA ASP A 35 10.16 -8.51 11.65
C ASP A 35 9.02 -7.51 12.00
N ASP A 36 9.09 -6.29 11.49
CA ASP A 36 8.04 -5.26 11.64
C ASP A 36 6.96 -5.32 10.54
N PHE A 37 7.06 -6.29 9.63
CA PHE A 37 6.16 -6.42 8.48
C PHE A 37 4.98 -7.34 8.79
N HIS A 38 3.79 -6.89 8.44
CA HIS A 38 2.57 -7.68 8.60
C HIS A 38 1.55 -7.37 7.51
N LEU A 39 0.66 -8.34 7.27
CA LEU A 39 -0.50 -8.12 6.41
C LEU A 39 -1.70 -7.62 7.22
N HIS A 40 -2.33 -6.55 6.72
CA HIS A 40 -3.62 -6.09 7.19
C HIS A 40 -4.58 -5.98 6.00
N LYS A 41 -5.64 -6.79 5.98
CA LYS A 41 -6.65 -6.81 4.90
C LYS A 41 -6.05 -6.97 3.49
N GLY A 42 -4.95 -7.73 3.38
CA GLY A 42 -4.24 -7.98 2.11
C GLY A 42 -3.20 -6.93 1.73
N PHE A 43 -2.99 -5.91 2.58
CA PHE A 43 -1.96 -4.88 2.37
C PHE A 43 -0.75 -5.13 3.25
N LEU A 44 0.45 -4.94 2.71
CA LEU A 44 1.69 -5.06 3.46
C LEU A 44 1.99 -3.76 4.20
N PHE A 45 2.19 -3.85 5.51
CA PHE A 45 2.58 -2.74 6.36
C PHE A 45 3.93 -3.02 7.01
N LYS A 46 4.76 -1.98 7.15
CA LYS A 46 5.90 -1.95 8.07
C LYS A 46 5.53 -1.05 9.24
N SER A 47 5.35 -1.63 10.42
CA SER A 47 4.76 -0.93 11.58
C SER A 47 3.43 -0.25 11.17
N ASN A 48 3.31 1.08 11.19
CA ASN A 48 2.09 1.79 10.78
C ASN A 48 2.13 2.35 9.34
N ARG A 49 3.13 1.99 8.54
CA ARG A 49 3.35 2.55 7.20
C ARG A 49 3.00 1.53 6.14
N LEU A 50 2.18 1.93 5.17
CA LEU A 50 1.84 1.10 4.04
C LEU A 50 3.04 0.96 3.10
N CYS A 51 3.36 -0.29 2.73
CA CYS A 51 4.35 -0.58 1.70
C CYS A 51 3.69 -0.40 0.32
N VAL A 52 4.19 0.53 -0.48
CA VAL A 52 3.68 0.80 -1.82
C VAL A 52 4.53 0.04 -2.84
N PRO A 53 3.97 -0.93 -3.60
CA PRO A 53 4.71 -1.64 -4.65
C PRO A 53 5.34 -0.68 -5.67
N CYS A 54 6.54 -1.01 -6.13
CA CYS A 54 7.29 -0.32 -7.16
C CYS A 54 6.75 -0.66 -8.56
N HIS A 55 5.53 -0.21 -8.86
CA HIS A 55 4.91 -0.30 -10.18
C HIS A 55 4.48 1.09 -10.68
N SER A 56 3.96 1.19 -11.91
CA SER A 56 3.42 2.44 -12.49
C SER A 56 2.39 3.14 -11.61
N ILE A 57 1.79 2.39 -10.67
CA ILE A 57 0.81 2.88 -9.71
C ILE A 57 1.43 3.73 -8.59
N ARG A 58 2.72 3.55 -8.29
CA ARG A 58 3.46 4.39 -7.34
C ARG A 58 3.45 5.84 -7.81
N GLU A 59 3.67 6.06 -9.10
CA GLU A 59 3.60 7.39 -9.72
C GLU A 59 2.18 7.98 -9.67
N VAL A 60 1.15 7.17 -9.92
CA VAL A 60 -0.26 7.62 -9.81
C VAL A 60 -0.57 8.10 -8.39
N ILE A 61 -0.10 7.39 -7.38
CA ILE A 61 -0.38 7.72 -5.99
C ILE A 61 0.47 8.89 -5.49
N ILE A 62 1.73 9.00 -5.92
CA ILE A 62 2.54 10.20 -5.65
C ILE A 62 1.86 11.44 -6.23
N ARG A 63 1.28 11.34 -7.43
CA ARG A 63 0.53 12.43 -8.05
C ARG A 63 -0.74 12.76 -7.26
N GLU A 64 -1.55 11.79 -6.88
CA GLU A 64 -2.75 12.07 -6.06
C GLU A 64 -2.44 12.61 -4.66
N VAL A 65 -1.32 12.19 -4.04
CA VAL A 65 -0.81 12.77 -2.78
C VAL A 65 -0.43 14.23 -2.98
N HIS A 66 0.29 14.56 -4.06
CA HIS A 66 0.70 15.93 -4.38
C HIS A 66 -0.46 16.83 -4.80
N GLU A 67 -1.48 16.31 -5.47
CA GLU A 67 -2.69 17.02 -5.88
C GLU A 67 -3.69 17.24 -4.72
N GLY A 68 -3.30 16.91 -3.48
CA GLY A 68 -4.03 17.25 -2.26
C GLY A 68 -5.02 16.19 -1.78
N GLY A 69 -5.08 15.01 -2.41
CA GLY A 69 -6.04 13.96 -2.05
C GLY A 69 -5.80 13.28 -0.70
N LEU A 70 -4.57 13.34 -0.17
CA LEU A 70 -4.19 12.63 1.07
C LEU A 70 -3.66 13.54 2.19
N ALA A 71 -3.26 14.78 1.89
CA ALA A 71 -2.69 15.70 2.89
C ALA A 71 -3.73 16.56 3.65
N GLY A 72 -5.02 16.47 3.30
CA GLY A 72 -6.06 17.36 3.82
C GLY A 72 -7.10 16.76 4.76
N HIS A 73 -7.03 15.47 5.11
CA HIS A 73 -8.10 14.80 5.88
C HIS A 73 -7.62 13.92 7.04
N PHE A 74 -6.49 14.26 7.64
CA PHE A 74 -6.15 13.74 8.96
C PHE A 74 -5.76 14.91 9.88
N GLY A 75 -6.71 15.34 10.70
CA GLY A 75 -6.43 16.17 11.87
C GLY A 75 -7.32 17.40 12.04
N ILE A 76 -8.57 17.18 12.46
CA ILE A 76 -9.15 17.91 13.60
C ILE A 76 -9.47 16.85 14.64
#